data_AF-A0A7C7MWM2-F1
#
_entry.id   AF-A0A7C7MWM2-F1
#
_cell.length_a   1.000
_cell.length_b   1.000
_cell.length_c   1.000
_cell.angle_alpha   90.00
_cell.angle_beta   90.00
_cell.angle_gamma   90.00
#
_symmetry.space_group_name_H-M   'P 1'
#
loop_
_entity.id
_entity.type
_entity.pdbx_description
1 polymer ?
#
loop_
_entity_poly.entity_id
_entity_poly.type
_entity_poly.pdbx_seq_one_letter_code
_entity_poly.pdbx_strand_id
1 'polypeptide(L)' 'MNIDSDLLEKVKKDNAEFCKLYEEHTVLKSRVDKFNKTKLISPEQEIENKKCQKEKLNLKDKMEEILSNYNS' A
#
# COMPACT_ATOMS: atom_id res chain seq x y z
N MET A 1 6.44 2.34 -9.92
CA MET A 1 5.99 3.60 -9.30
C MET A 1 7.25 4.32 -8.87
N ASN A 2 7.62 5.37 -9.60
CA ASN A 2 8.69 6.27 -9.17
C ASN A 2 7.99 7.30 -8.29
N ILE A 3 7.71 6.91 -7.04
CA ILE A 3 7.26 7.89 -6.06
C ILE A 3 8.51 8.69 -5.75
N ASP A 4 8.53 9.97 -6.09
CA ASP A 4 9.65 10.85 -5.79
C ASP A 4 9.99 10.74 -4.31
N SER A 5 11.19 10.24 -4.01
CA SER A 5 11.59 9.97 -2.64
C SER A 5 11.63 11.26 -1.80
N ASP A 6 11.84 12.43 -2.43
CA ASP A 6 11.75 13.74 -1.79
C ASP A 6 10.31 14.08 -1.37
N LEU A 7 9.35 13.88 -2.28
CA LEU A 7 7.93 14.09 -2.02
C LEU A 7 7.44 13.12 -0.95
N LEU A 8 7.85 11.85 -1.03
CA LEU A 8 7.54 10.84 -0.02
C LEU A 8 8.03 11.25 1.37
N GLU A 9 9.26 11.78 1.47
CA GLU A 9 9.84 12.17 2.76
C GLU A 9 9.15 13.41 3.34
N LYS A 10 8.84 14.41 2.50
CA LYS A 10 8.04 15.57 2.89
C LYS A 10 6.66 15.16 3.39
N VAL A 11 5.92 14.40 2.58
CA VAL A 11 4.57 13.95 2.93
C VAL A 11 4.59 13.06 4.17
N LYS A 12 5.61 12.21 4.36
CA LYS A 12 5.74 11.43 5.61
C LYS A 12 5.99 12.31 6.83
N LYS A 13 6.77 13.39 6.71
CA LYS A 13 7.05 14.33 7.81
C LYS A 13 5.82 15.18 8.14
N ASP A 14 5.11 15.62 7.12
CA ASP A 14 4.03 16.58 7.23
C ASP A 14 2.68 15.90 7.51
N ASN A 15 2.48 14.69 6.97
CA ASN A 15 1.22 13.96 7.03
C ASN A 15 1.37 12.58 7.68
N ALA A 16 0.96 12.50 8.94
CA ALA A 16 0.93 11.25 9.70
C ALA A 16 -0.02 10.21 9.08
N GLU A 17 -1.07 10.63 8.37
CA GLU A 17 -1.96 9.69 7.67
C GLU A 17 -1.22 8.98 6.54
N PHE A 18 -0.42 9.69 5.75
CA PHE A 18 0.37 9.07 4.69
C PHE A 18 1.36 8.04 5.25
N CYS A 19 1.98 8.33 6.40
CA CYS A 19 2.88 7.39 7.04
C CYS A 19 2.15 6.08 7.43
N LYS A 20 0.95 6.19 8.02
CA LYS A 20 0.10 5.03 8.33
C LYS A 20 -0.31 4.25 7.08
N LEU A 21 -0.78 4.95 6.04
CA LEU A 21 -1.15 4.34 4.76
C LEU A 21 0.06 3.57 4.16
N TYR A 22 1.26 4.14 4.27
CA TYR A 22 2.50 3.54 3.75
C TYR A 22 2.90 2.27 4.49
N GLU A 23 2.80 2.29 5.82
CA GLU A 23 3.00 1.10 6.64
C GLU A 23 1.96 0.02 6.29
N GLU A 24 0.68 0.35 6.27
CA GLU A 24 -0.38 -0.60 5.91
C GLU A 24 -0.17 -1.19 4.51
N HIS A 25 0.17 -0.35 3.52
CA HIS A 25 0.43 -0.82 2.16
C HIS A 25 1.63 -1.77 2.12
N THR A 26 2.68 -1.49 2.89
CA THR A 26 3.88 -2.33 2.98
C THR A 26 3.56 -3.68 3.65
N VAL A 27 2.78 -3.65 4.73
CA VAL A 27 2.30 -4.85 5.44
C VAL A 27 1.43 -5.69 4.50
N LEU A 28 0.45 -5.10 3.83
CA LEU A 28 -0.43 -5.77 2.88
C LEU A 28 0.36 -6.34 1.69
N LYS A 29 1.32 -5.61 1.16
CA LYS A 29 2.20 -6.10 0.09
C LYS A 29 2.99 -7.32 0.55
N SER A 30 3.57 -7.29 1.76
CA SER A 30 4.29 -8.44 2.32
C SER A 30 3.38 -9.65 2.54
N ARG A 31 2.15 -9.40 3.01
CA ARG A 31 1.13 -10.44 3.21
C ARG A 31 0.73 -11.09 1.88
N VAL A 32 0.43 -10.28 0.86
CA VAL A 32 0.15 -10.73 -0.53
C VAL A 32 1.32 -11.51 -1.13
N ASP A 33 2.56 -11.08 -0.89
CA ASP A 33 3.77 -11.78 -1.38
C ASP A 33 3.94 -13.15 -0.70
N LYS A 34 3.68 -13.23 0.61
CA LYS A 34 3.66 -14.51 1.35
C LYS A 34 2.58 -15.46 0.82
N PHE A 35 1.37 -14.95 0.57
CA PHE A 35 0.31 -15.74 -0.04
C PHE A 35 0.69 -16.20 -1.45
N ASN A 36 1.26 -15.33 -2.30
CA ASN A 36 1.69 -15.69 -3.65
C ASN A 36 2.86 -16.70 -3.67
N LYS A 37 3.79 -16.61 -2.73
CA LYS A 37 4.88 -17.59 -2.56
C LYS A 37 4.38 -18.94 -2.09
N THR A 38 3.24 -18.97 -1.40
CA THR A 38 2.62 -20.21 -0.95
C THR A 38 1.89 -20.83 -2.14
N LYS A 39 2.47 -21.87 -2.76
CA LYS A 39 1.88 -22.57 -3.91
C LYS A 39 0.50 -23.19 -3.62
N LEU A 40 0.15 -23.40 -2.35
CA LEU A 40 -1.10 -24.00 -1.89
C LEU A 40 -1.79 -23.04 -0.93
N ILE A 41 -2.39 -21.98 -1.47
CA ILE A 41 -3.29 -21.13 -0.69
C ILE A 41 -4.67 -21.78 -0.61
N SER A 42 -5.21 -21.91 0.60
CA SER A 42 -6.59 -22.35 0.81
C SER A 42 -7.59 -21.35 0.20
N PRO A 43 -8.83 -21.75 -0.11
CA PRO A 43 -9.86 -20.83 -0.62
C PRO A 43 -10.08 -19.60 0.27
N GLU A 44 -9.98 -19.76 1.58
CA GLU A 44 -10.01 -18.64 2.53
C GLU A 44 -8.83 -17.67 2.34
N GLN A 45 -7.63 -18.18 2.05
CA GLN A 45 -6.45 -17.38 1.78
C GLN A 45 -6.51 -16.70 0.42
N GLU A 46 -7.15 -17.29 -0.59
CA GLU A 46 -7.38 -16.63 -1.87
C GLU A 46 -8.32 -15.42 -1.71
N ILE A 47 -9.34 -15.56 -0.85
CA ILE A 47 -10.25 -14.46 -0.49
C ILE A 47 -9.50 -13.37 0.28
N GLU A 48 -8.69 -13.73 1.29
CA GLU A 48 -7.83 -12.78 2.01
C GLU A 48 -6.85 -12.08 1.05
N ASN A 49 -6.24 -12.81 0.13
CA ASN A 49 -5.29 -12.26 -0.84
C ASN A 49 -5.99 -11.25 -1.78
N LYS A 50 -7.17 -11.58 -2.31
CA LYS A 50 -7.99 -10.64 -3.10
C LYS A 50 -8.39 -9.40 -2.30
N LYS A 51 -8.79 -9.57 -1.03
CA LYS A 51 -9.09 -8.44 -0.14
C LYS A 51 -7.86 -7.57 0.08
N CYS A 52 -6.71 -8.18 0.40
CA CYS A 52 -5.45 -7.47 0.60
C CYS A 52 -5.01 -6.73 -0.67
N GLN A 53 -5.20 -7.31 -1.85
CA GLN A 53 -4.92 -6.62 -3.12
C GLN A 53 -5.82 -5.41 -3.35
N LYS A 54 -7.13 -5.53 -3.03
CA LYS A 54 -8.07 -4.42 -3.08
C LYS A 54 -7.70 -3.31 -2.10
N GLU A 55 -7.39 -3.65 -0.85
CA GLU A 55 -6.91 -2.67 0.12
C GLU A 55 -5.61 -2.02 -0.34
N LYS A 56 -4.66 -2.80 -0.86
CA LYS A 56 -3.42 -2.26 -1.41
C LYS A 56 -3.69 -1.25 -2.53
N LEU A 57 -4.67 -1.52 -3.40
CA LEU A 57 -5.10 -0.58 -4.44
C LEU A 57 -5.70 0.70 -3.83
N ASN A 58 -6.60 0.58 -2.86
CA ASN A 58 -7.17 1.75 -2.17
C ASN A 58 -6.10 2.59 -1.46
N LEU A 59 -5.15 1.94 -0.79
CA LEU A 59 -4.05 2.63 -0.11
C LEU A 59 -3.13 3.33 -1.11
N LYS A 60 -2.85 2.68 -2.25
CA LYS A 60 -2.12 3.29 -3.36
C LYS A 60 -2.87 4.50 -3.90
N ASP A 61 -4.17 4.40 -4.11
CA ASP A 61 -5.01 5.50 -4.61
C ASP A 61 -4.98 6.70 -3.66
N LYS A 62 -5.19 6.44 -2.36
CA LYS A 62 -5.05 7.47 -1.31
C LYS A 62 -3.66 8.10 -1.26
N MET A 63 -2.60 7.31 -1.42
CA MET A 63 -1.23 7.84 -1.50
C MET A 63 -1.06 8.73 -2.73
N GLU A 64 -1.54 8.33 -3.90
CA GLU A 64 -1.45 9.17 -5.10
C GLU A 64 -2.28 10.44 -4.98
N GLU A 65 -3.44 10.39 -4.32
CA GLU A 65 -4.25 11.58 -4.04
C GLU A 65 -3.50 12.56 -3.13
N ILE A 66 -2.89 12.06 -2.05
CA ILE A 66 -2.07 12.88 -1.15
C ILE A 66 -0.87 13.46 -1.92
N LEU A 67 -0.13 12.63 -2.64
CA LEU A 67 1.04 13.08 -3.41
C LEU A 67 0.64 14.12 -4.48
N SER A 68 -0.51 13.94 -5.14
CA SER A 68 -1.04 14.89 -6.12
C SER A 68 -1.43 16.22 -5.46
N ASN A 69 -2.00 16.18 -4.25
CA ASN A 69 -2.28 17.39 -3.46
C ASN A 69 -1.00 18.15 -3.06
N TYR A 70 0.08 17.44 -2.72
CA TYR A 70 1.36 18.08 -2.35
C TYR A 70 2.17 18.61 -3.53
N ASN A 71 1.92 18.09 -4.74
CA ASN A 71 2.60 18.52 -5.96
C ASN A 71 1.82 19.61 -6.73
N SER A 72 0.65 20.02 -6.24
CA SER A 72 -0.22 21.03 -6.87
C SER A 72 -0.07 22.43 -6.29
#